data_AF-A0A813II54-F1
#
_entry.id   AF-A0A813II54-F1
#
_cell.length_a   1.000
_cell.length_b   1.000
_cell.length_c   1.000
_cell.angle_alpha   90.00
_cell.angle_beta   90.00
_cell.angle_gamma   90.00
#
_symmetry.space_group_name_H-M   'P 1'
#
loop_
_entity.id
_entity.type
_entity.pdbx_description
1 polymer ?
#
loop_
_entity_poly.entity_id
_entity_poly.type
_entity_poly.pdbx_seq_one_letter_code
_entity_poly.pdbx_strand_id
1 'polypeptide(L)'
;MLDDVAVVDAYGVPRNKEGQIATIVEYSNTMPEFYEEVRVLSLNSWLHFPKHLIQQVCLGKAHCHRVPLADYGDMPHIFRIEERLSEEERERIVRDSERLLEDHPTYNMFWANCEHTTNMVSGAKKFTSPEVHFMFWSLFRYLLTLVGLAFLHFLTLRCYSRYCLQDFQWTLGAYYACTALPVLLQILVQFSRMAWNMVSCYLQNLISKDDLYHLLLKELCRAIFNGVLALGFLVWAPDFWHFKEGRLALSVAVVFAYYASDMVYALMAQVVTRLLMNNHGKYWLIGGSCLTREQELEVKAQALSEKTQALSKTGLGQKAPRRKAQKMA
;
A
#
# COMPACT_ATOMS: atom_id res chain seq x y z
N MET A 1 3.52 -20.47 6.56
CA MET A 1 3.96 -21.71 5.89
C MET A 1 3.57 -22.86 6.79
N LEU A 2 3.15 -23.99 6.20
CA LEU A 2 2.88 -25.21 6.97
C LEU A 2 4.12 -26.08 7.10
N ASP A 3 4.96 -26.06 6.07
CA ASP A 3 6.21 -26.82 6.04
C ASP A 3 7.42 -25.89 5.95
N ASP A 4 8.51 -26.25 6.63
CA ASP A 4 9.81 -25.62 6.41
C ASP A 4 10.37 -26.05 5.05
N VAL A 5 10.97 -25.11 4.33
CA VAL A 5 11.72 -25.42 3.10
C VAL A 5 13.11 -25.88 3.49
N ALA A 6 13.38 -27.17 3.30
CA ALA A 6 14.68 -27.78 3.59
C ALA A 6 15.61 -27.73 2.38
N VAL A 7 15.07 -27.91 1.18
CA VAL A 7 15.83 -27.92 -0.08
C VAL A 7 14.95 -27.44 -1.23
N VAL A 8 15.57 -26.82 -2.24
CA VAL A 8 14.94 -26.57 -3.55
C VAL A 8 15.53 -27.57 -4.52
N ASP A 9 14.69 -28.37 -5.17
CA ASP A 9 15.15 -29.43 -6.06
C ASP A 9 15.70 -28.90 -7.40
N ALA A 10 16.20 -29.80 -8.24
CA ALA A 10 16.79 -29.46 -9.55
C ALA A 10 15.80 -28.78 -10.52
N TYR A 11 14.49 -28.87 -10.24
CA TYR A 11 13.43 -28.24 -11.03
C TYR A 11 12.96 -26.91 -10.43
N GLY A 12 13.60 -26.43 -9.35
CA GLY A 12 13.19 -25.21 -8.66
C GLY A 12 12.03 -25.39 -7.68
N VAL A 13 11.64 -26.63 -7.37
CA VAL A 13 10.50 -26.90 -6.47
C VAL A 13 10.96 -26.94 -5.02
N PRO A 14 10.39 -26.13 -4.12
CA PRO A 14 10.71 -26.15 -2.70
C PRO A 14 10.15 -27.41 -2.02
N ARG A 15 11.00 -28.10 -1.23
CA ARG A 15 10.68 -29.36 -0.54
C ARG A 15 11.01 -29.31 0.95
N ASN A 16 10.23 -30.05 1.74
CA ASN A 16 10.46 -30.24 3.18
C ASN A 16 11.59 -31.26 3.46
N LYS A 17 11.87 -31.50 4.75
CA LYS A 17 12.94 -32.42 5.18
C LYS A 17 12.67 -33.87 4.75
N GLU A 18 11.39 -34.21 4.57
CA GLU A 18 10.89 -35.50 4.14
C GLU A 18 10.92 -35.67 2.60
N GLY A 19 11.30 -34.63 1.86
CA GLY A 19 11.37 -34.62 0.40
C GLY A 19 10.03 -34.40 -0.31
N GLN A 20 8.96 -34.10 0.43
CA GLN A 20 7.65 -33.71 -0.12
C GLN A 20 7.65 -32.23 -0.51
N ILE A 21 6.72 -31.83 -1.38
CA ILE A 21 6.59 -30.43 -1.80
C ILE A 21 6.17 -29.59 -0.59
N ALA A 22 6.89 -28.50 -0.33
CA ALA A 22 6.56 -27.60 0.75
C ALA A 22 5.20 -26.91 0.49
N THR A 23 4.37 -26.83 1.51
CA THR A 23 3.01 -26.29 1.40
C THR A 23 2.81 -25.04 2.26
N ILE A 24 1.86 -24.22 1.80
CA ILE A 24 1.38 -23.05 2.51
C ILE A 24 -0.12 -23.20 2.79
N VAL A 25 -0.59 -22.46 3.80
CA VAL A 25 -2.02 -22.18 3.92
C VAL A 25 -2.34 -21.03 2.98
N GLU A 26 -3.31 -21.25 2.11
CA GLU A 26 -3.97 -20.20 1.36
C GLU A 26 -5.36 -19.95 1.94
N TYR A 27 -5.73 -18.68 2.04
CA TYR A 27 -7.09 -18.28 2.37
C TYR A 27 -7.67 -17.47 1.21
N SER A 28 -8.26 -18.16 0.25
CA SER A 28 -8.80 -17.57 -0.97
C SER A 28 -9.87 -18.48 -1.57
N ASN A 29 -10.75 -17.91 -2.40
CA ASN A 29 -11.55 -18.70 -3.34
C ASN A 29 -10.95 -18.47 -4.71
N THR A 30 -10.77 -19.52 -5.50
CA THR A 30 -10.42 -19.30 -6.91
C THR A 30 -11.61 -18.65 -7.61
N MET A 31 -11.36 -17.78 -8.60
CA MET A 31 -12.45 -17.12 -9.35
C MET A 31 -13.47 -18.11 -9.94
N PRO A 32 -13.05 -19.28 -10.49
CA PRO A 32 -13.99 -20.30 -10.95
C PRO A 32 -14.86 -20.87 -9.82
N GLU A 33 -14.29 -21.20 -8.67
CA GLU A 33 -15.04 -21.72 -7.51
C GLU A 33 -16.01 -20.68 -6.97
N PHE A 34 -15.56 -19.44 -6.82
CA PHE A 34 -16.39 -18.32 -6.39
C PHE A 34 -17.58 -18.11 -7.34
N TYR A 35 -17.33 -18.11 -8.65
CA TYR A 35 -18.40 -17.97 -9.65
C TYR A 35 -19.40 -19.12 -9.56
N GLU A 36 -18.91 -20.35 -9.43
CA GLU A 36 -19.75 -21.54 -9.34
C GLU A 36 -20.62 -21.51 -8.08
N GLU A 37 -20.07 -21.12 -6.93
CA GLU A 37 -20.83 -20.97 -5.68
C GLU A 37 -21.96 -19.93 -5.82
N VAL A 38 -21.66 -18.75 -6.36
CA VAL A 38 -22.66 -17.70 -6.60
C VAL A 38 -23.72 -18.18 -7.58
N ARG A 39 -23.31 -18.91 -8.64
CA ARG A 39 -24.21 -19.47 -9.65
C ARG A 39 -25.17 -20.51 -9.04
N VAL A 40 -24.65 -21.43 -8.23
CA VAL A 40 -25.45 -22.46 -7.55
C VAL A 40 -26.42 -21.82 -6.55
N LEU A 41 -25.95 -20.88 -5.73
CA LEU A 41 -26.79 -20.17 -4.76
C LEU A 41 -27.87 -19.31 -5.39
N SER A 42 -27.57 -18.72 -6.55
CA SER A 42 -28.55 -17.98 -7.34
C SER A 42 -29.51 -18.87 -8.12
N LEU A 43 -29.42 -20.20 -8.00
CA LEU A 43 -30.22 -21.17 -8.76
C LEU A 43 -30.16 -20.92 -10.28
N ASN A 44 -28.99 -20.51 -10.78
CA ASN A 44 -28.79 -20.06 -12.17
C ASN A 44 -29.68 -18.88 -12.60
N SER A 45 -30.29 -18.14 -11.66
CA SER A 45 -31.17 -17.01 -11.96
C SER A 45 -30.41 -15.69 -11.95
N TRP A 46 -30.34 -15.04 -13.11
CA TRP A 46 -29.78 -13.69 -13.27
C TRP A 46 -30.41 -12.63 -12.36
N LEU A 47 -31.68 -12.76 -12.00
CA LEU A 47 -32.35 -11.84 -11.07
C LEU A 47 -31.80 -11.93 -9.63
N HIS A 48 -31.41 -13.13 -9.20
CA HIS A 48 -30.92 -13.41 -7.85
C HIS A 48 -29.39 -13.33 -7.76
N PHE A 49 -28.71 -13.45 -8.91
CA PHE A 49 -27.27 -13.40 -9.02
C PHE A 49 -26.63 -12.17 -8.34
N PRO A 50 -27.09 -10.91 -8.55
CA PRO A 50 -26.49 -9.76 -7.87
C PRO A 50 -26.59 -9.82 -6.35
N LYS A 51 -27.73 -10.30 -5.82
CA LYS A 51 -27.93 -10.44 -4.37
C LYS A 51 -26.95 -11.46 -3.79
N HIS A 52 -26.83 -12.63 -4.41
CA HIS A 52 -25.92 -13.68 -3.93
C HIS A 52 -24.45 -13.34 -4.17
N LEU A 53 -24.14 -12.61 -5.24
CA LEU A 53 -22.80 -12.05 -5.47
C LEU A 53 -22.42 -11.11 -4.33
N ILE A 54 -23.27 -10.12 -4.02
CA ILE A 54 -23.02 -9.20 -2.90
C ILE A 54 -22.94 -9.97 -1.58
N GLN A 55 -23.84 -10.92 -1.35
CA GLN A 55 -23.81 -11.72 -0.13
C GLN A 55 -22.53 -12.55 -0.01
N GLN A 56 -22.02 -13.15 -1.10
CA GLN A 56 -20.79 -13.94 -1.05
C GLN A 56 -19.53 -13.06 -0.98
N VAL A 57 -19.45 -11.96 -1.73
CA VAL A 57 -18.33 -11.01 -1.63
C VAL A 57 -18.27 -10.36 -0.25
N CYS A 58 -19.43 -9.92 0.26
CA CYS A 58 -19.49 -9.14 1.48
C CYS A 58 -19.67 -9.98 2.74
N LEU A 59 -20.15 -11.22 2.68
CA LEU A 59 -20.49 -12.04 3.85
C LEU A 59 -20.21 -13.55 3.63
N GLY A 60 -19.62 -13.91 2.51
CA GLY A 60 -19.36 -15.29 2.12
C GLY A 60 -18.17 -15.90 2.85
N LYS A 61 -18.07 -17.22 2.78
CA LYS A 61 -16.95 -17.97 3.36
C LYS A 61 -15.84 -18.05 2.29
N ALA A 62 -14.68 -17.47 2.56
CA ALA A 62 -13.48 -17.82 1.82
C ALA A 62 -12.96 -19.13 2.40
N HIS A 63 -12.49 -20.03 1.54
CA HIS A 63 -11.95 -21.31 1.96
C HIS A 63 -10.50 -21.17 2.39
N CYS A 64 -10.14 -22.01 3.35
CA CYS A 64 -8.78 -22.17 3.81
C CYS A 64 -8.30 -23.53 3.30
N HIS A 65 -7.27 -23.56 2.47
CA HIS A 65 -6.78 -24.79 1.85
C HIS A 65 -5.25 -24.84 1.83
N ARG A 66 -4.73 -26.06 1.72
CA ARG A 66 -3.31 -26.35 1.66
C ARG A 66 -2.86 -26.33 0.20
N VAL A 67 -1.93 -25.46 -0.13
CA VAL A 67 -1.45 -25.27 -1.51
C VAL A 67 0.05 -25.53 -1.58
N PRO A 68 0.53 -26.23 -2.63
CA PRO A 68 1.95 -26.29 -2.94
C PRO A 68 2.56 -24.90 -3.10
N LEU A 69 3.66 -24.62 -2.40
CA LEU A 69 4.40 -23.35 -2.57
C LEU A 69 4.90 -23.18 -4.02
N ALA A 70 5.15 -24.29 -4.70
CA ALA A 70 5.58 -24.32 -6.10
C ALA A 70 4.59 -23.63 -7.05
N ASP A 71 3.29 -23.66 -6.75
CA ASP A 71 2.24 -23.05 -7.59
C ASP A 71 2.36 -21.52 -7.64
N TYR A 72 3.10 -20.93 -6.69
CA TYR A 72 3.39 -19.49 -6.65
C TYR A 72 4.76 -19.12 -7.23
N GLY A 73 5.55 -20.09 -7.73
CA GLY A 73 6.88 -19.84 -8.28
C GLY A 73 6.87 -19.13 -9.65
N ASP A 74 5.79 -19.29 -10.42
CA ASP A 74 5.72 -18.86 -11.82
C ASP A 74 5.08 -17.45 -12.01
N MET A 75 4.52 -16.87 -10.94
CA MET A 75 3.93 -15.54 -10.95
C MET A 75 4.78 -14.55 -10.16
N PRO A 76 4.85 -13.27 -10.59
CA PRO A 76 5.60 -12.24 -9.86
C PRO A 76 4.87 -11.86 -8.57
N HIS A 77 4.96 -12.72 -7.56
CA HIS A 77 4.45 -12.46 -6.21
C HIS A 77 5.54 -11.78 -5.37
N ILE A 78 5.11 -10.87 -4.49
CA ILE A 78 5.98 -10.27 -3.48
C ILE A 78 5.82 -11.11 -2.21
N PHE A 79 6.85 -11.87 -1.85
CA PHE A 79 6.89 -12.62 -0.61
C PHE A 79 7.66 -11.84 0.45
N ARG A 80 7.14 -11.83 1.68
CA ARG A 80 7.90 -11.40 2.86
C ARG A 80 8.20 -12.62 3.69
N ILE A 81 9.49 -12.91 3.89
CA ILE A 81 9.96 -14.00 4.73
C ILE A 81 10.29 -13.42 6.12
N GLU A 82 9.83 -14.07 7.18
CA GLU A 82 10.20 -13.71 8.55
C GLU A 82 11.43 -14.49 8.97
N GLU A 83 12.61 -13.85 8.92
CA GLU A 83 13.91 -14.54 8.99
C GLU A 83 14.43 -14.83 10.40
N ARG A 84 13.66 -14.57 11.47
CA ARG A 84 14.12 -14.70 12.86
C ARG A 84 13.05 -15.21 13.82
N LEU A 85 12.28 -16.20 13.39
CA LEU A 85 11.32 -16.88 14.26
C LEU A 85 12.04 -17.90 15.15
N SER A 86 11.77 -17.84 16.46
CA SER A 86 12.15 -18.90 17.39
C SER A 86 11.39 -20.20 17.07
N GLU A 87 11.92 -21.34 17.50
CA GLU A 87 11.30 -22.65 17.23
C GLU A 87 9.86 -22.72 17.79
N GLU A 88 9.66 -22.21 18.99
CA GLU A 88 8.35 -22.12 19.65
C GLU A 88 7.35 -21.28 18.84
N GLU A 89 7.81 -20.19 18.21
CA GLU A 89 6.96 -19.35 17.37
C GLU A 89 6.60 -20.05 16.06
N ARG A 90 7.55 -20.77 15.46
CA ARG A 90 7.30 -21.57 14.24
C ARG A 90 6.27 -22.66 14.51
N GLU A 91 6.47 -23.44 15.57
CA GLU A 91 5.53 -24.50 15.96
C GLU A 91 4.12 -23.94 16.24
N ARG A 92 4.05 -22.78 16.91
CA ARG A 92 2.78 -22.09 17.15
C ARG A 92 2.12 -21.65 15.84
N ILE A 93 2.87 -21.04 14.93
CA ILE A 93 2.39 -20.61 13.61
C ILE A 93 1.83 -21.79 12.82
N VAL A 94 2.53 -22.92 12.79
CA VAL A 94 2.06 -24.14 12.11
C VAL A 94 0.78 -24.65 12.76
N ARG A 95 0.75 -24.77 14.09
CA ARG A 95 -0.43 -25.23 14.83
C ARG A 95 -1.67 -24.34 14.61
N ASP A 96 -1.49 -23.02 14.65
CA ASP A 96 -2.59 -22.09 14.42
C ASP A 96 -3.02 -22.08 12.94
N SER A 97 -2.10 -22.32 12.02
CA SER A 97 -2.41 -22.53 10.60
C SER A 97 -3.24 -23.81 10.37
N GLU A 98 -2.89 -24.92 11.02
CA GLU A 98 -3.65 -26.17 10.97
C GLU A 98 -5.06 -26.00 11.55
N ARG A 99 -5.19 -25.29 12.67
CA ARG A 99 -6.51 -24.97 13.24
C ARG A 99 -7.39 -24.18 12.27
N LEU A 100 -6.82 -23.24 11.51
CA LEU A 100 -7.57 -22.50 10.50
C LEU A 100 -8.00 -23.36 9.31
N LEU A 101 -7.25 -24.41 8.96
CA LEU A 101 -7.69 -25.37 7.95
C LEU A 101 -8.93 -26.14 8.44
N GLU A 102 -8.99 -26.47 9.73
CA GLU A 102 -10.12 -27.19 10.33
C GLU A 102 -11.34 -26.30 10.57
N ASP A 103 -11.14 -25.12 11.17
CA ASP A 103 -12.20 -24.20 11.58
C ASP A 103 -11.74 -22.74 11.39
N HIS A 104 -11.87 -22.23 10.18
CA HIS A 104 -11.63 -20.80 9.89
C HIS A 104 -12.88 -19.96 10.11
N PRO A 105 -12.72 -18.72 10.60
CA PRO A 105 -13.82 -17.78 10.68
C PRO A 105 -14.36 -17.42 9.30
N THR A 106 -15.62 -16.98 9.27
CA THR A 106 -16.26 -16.52 8.05
C THR A 106 -15.52 -15.32 7.46
N TYR A 107 -15.23 -15.37 6.17
CA TYR A 107 -14.57 -14.27 5.48
C TYR A 107 -15.48 -13.04 5.45
N ASN A 108 -14.84 -11.90 5.57
CA ASN A 108 -15.48 -10.64 5.31
C ASN A 108 -14.48 -9.67 4.69
N MET A 109 -14.75 -9.22 3.47
CA MET A 109 -13.88 -8.27 2.77
C MET A 109 -13.62 -7.00 3.58
N PHE A 110 -14.54 -6.61 4.47
CA PHE A 110 -14.49 -5.39 5.25
C PHE A 110 -13.89 -5.55 6.64
N TRP A 111 -14.06 -6.69 7.31
CA TRP A 111 -13.60 -6.86 8.70
C TRP A 111 -12.93 -8.19 9.00
N ALA A 112 -12.90 -9.16 8.09
CA ALA A 112 -12.35 -10.50 8.28
C ALA A 112 -11.72 -11.01 6.98
N ASN A 113 -10.85 -10.20 6.38
CA ASN A 113 -10.21 -10.49 5.09
C ASN A 113 -8.94 -11.36 5.27
N CYS A 114 -8.26 -11.70 4.17
CA CYS A 114 -7.06 -12.54 4.20
C CYS A 114 -5.93 -11.99 5.08
N GLU A 115 -5.80 -10.66 5.18
CA GLU A 115 -4.82 -10.02 6.06
C GLU A 115 -5.12 -10.30 7.54
N HIS A 116 -6.39 -10.31 7.93
CA HIS A 116 -6.77 -10.65 9.30
C HIS A 116 -6.42 -12.10 9.62
N THR A 117 -6.66 -13.02 8.69
CA THR A 117 -6.29 -14.43 8.83
C THR A 117 -4.78 -14.58 9.01
N THR A 118 -3.97 -13.89 8.20
CA THR A 118 -2.51 -13.88 8.36
C THR A 118 -2.07 -13.30 9.71
N ASN A 119 -2.72 -12.24 10.19
CA ASN A 119 -2.42 -11.62 11.48
C ASN A 119 -2.80 -12.49 12.69
N MET A 120 -3.80 -13.37 12.56
CA MET A 120 -4.13 -14.36 13.58
C MET A 120 -3.00 -15.39 13.72
N VAL A 121 -2.42 -15.80 12.60
CA VAL A 121 -1.34 -16.80 12.55
C VAL A 121 0.00 -16.21 13.01
N SER A 122 0.35 -14.99 12.58
CA SER A 122 1.66 -14.37 12.87
C SER A 122 1.87 -13.95 14.33
N GLY A 123 0.93 -14.26 15.24
CA GLY A 123 1.08 -13.99 16.67
C GLY A 123 0.85 -12.53 17.07
N ALA A 124 0.56 -11.64 16.13
CA ALA A 124 0.21 -10.24 16.40
C ALA A 124 -1.09 -10.10 17.23
N LYS A 125 -1.94 -11.15 17.27
CA LYS A 125 -3.23 -11.25 18.01
C LYS A 125 -4.19 -10.08 17.81
N LYS A 126 -3.93 -9.20 16.84
CA LYS A 126 -4.73 -8.03 16.54
C LYS A 126 -5.51 -8.31 15.27
N PHE A 127 -6.81 -8.50 15.45
CA PHE A 127 -7.78 -8.58 14.37
C PHE A 127 -8.09 -7.16 13.85
N THR A 128 -7.06 -6.47 13.37
CA THR A 128 -7.17 -5.11 12.85
C THR A 128 -6.41 -5.02 11.53
N SER A 129 -7.12 -5.03 10.40
CA SER A 129 -6.51 -4.65 9.12
C SER A 129 -6.55 -3.13 8.93
N PRO A 130 -5.45 -2.51 8.50
CA PRO A 130 -5.42 -1.11 8.07
C PRO A 130 -6.44 -0.79 6.97
N GLU A 131 -6.79 -1.77 6.12
CA GLU A 131 -7.76 -1.63 5.02
C GLU A 131 -9.17 -1.32 5.53
N VAL A 132 -9.55 -1.87 6.70
CA VAL A 132 -10.85 -1.60 7.32
C VAL A 132 -10.99 -0.11 7.65
N HIS A 133 -9.95 0.47 8.25
CA HIS A 133 -9.92 1.89 8.57
C HIS A 133 -9.95 2.76 7.32
N PHE A 134 -9.22 2.35 6.27
CA PHE A 134 -9.26 3.03 4.98
C PHE A 134 -10.67 3.03 4.37
N MET A 135 -11.37 1.91 4.47
CA MET A 135 -12.73 1.79 3.95
C MET A 135 -13.74 2.63 4.71
N PHE A 136 -13.74 2.59 6.04
CA PHE A 136 -14.64 3.43 6.84
C PHE A 136 -14.39 4.91 6.59
N TRP A 137 -13.12 5.32 6.47
CA TRP A 137 -12.76 6.67 6.08
C TRP A 137 -13.31 7.04 4.68
N SER A 138 -13.21 6.12 3.74
CA SER A 138 -13.73 6.28 2.38
C SER A 138 -15.25 6.44 2.36
N LEU A 139 -15.97 5.60 3.10
CA LEU A 139 -17.41 5.68 3.26
C LEU A 139 -17.83 7.01 3.90
N PHE A 140 -17.16 7.41 4.98
CA PHE A 140 -17.38 8.70 5.63
C PHE A 140 -17.21 9.86 4.64
N ARG A 141 -16.15 9.84 3.84
CA ARG A 141 -15.90 10.86 2.80
C ARG A 141 -17.02 10.89 1.76
N TYR A 142 -17.51 9.73 1.31
CA TYR A 142 -18.62 9.68 0.37
C TYR A 142 -19.88 10.30 0.94
N LEU A 143 -20.25 9.94 2.17
CA LEU A 143 -21.41 10.53 2.86
C LEU A 143 -21.27 12.04 2.99
N LEU A 144 -20.09 12.52 3.38
CA LEU A 144 -19.81 13.95 3.49
C LEU A 144 -19.87 14.65 2.11
N THR A 145 -19.42 13.98 1.05
CA THR A 145 -19.51 14.50 -0.32
C THR A 145 -20.96 14.62 -0.78
N LEU A 146 -21.82 13.65 -0.43
CA LEU A 146 -23.27 13.72 -0.70
C LEU A 146 -23.92 14.91 0.03
N VAL A 147 -23.52 15.17 1.29
CA VAL A 147 -23.94 16.38 2.02
C VAL A 147 -23.46 17.64 1.30
N GLY A 148 -22.23 17.65 0.81
CA GLY A 148 -21.69 18.73 -0.03
C GLY A 148 -22.54 18.99 -1.27
N LEU A 149 -22.90 17.93 -2.01
CA LEU A 149 -23.78 18.02 -3.18
C LEU A 149 -25.17 18.55 -2.84
N ALA A 150 -25.69 18.27 -1.65
CA ALA A 150 -26.95 18.85 -1.17
C ALA A 150 -26.84 20.38 -1.02
N PHE A 151 -25.73 20.90 -0.47
CA PHE A 151 -25.48 22.35 -0.42
C PHE A 151 -25.45 22.97 -1.82
N LEU A 152 -24.82 22.29 -2.78
CA LEU A 152 -24.76 22.76 -4.16
C LEU A 152 -26.14 22.73 -4.83
N HIS A 153 -26.98 21.75 -4.51
CA HIS A 153 -28.38 21.71 -4.92
C HIS A 153 -29.20 22.88 -4.33
N PHE A 154 -29.06 23.15 -3.02
CA PHE A 154 -29.73 24.29 -2.38
C PHE A 154 -29.32 25.63 -2.99
N LEU A 155 -28.05 25.78 -3.36
CA LEU A 155 -27.54 26.96 -4.07
C LEU A 155 -28.31 27.16 -5.39
N THR A 156 -28.52 26.10 -6.19
CA THR A 156 -29.33 26.22 -7.42
C THR A 156 -30.80 26.50 -7.22
N LEU A 157 -31.42 25.97 -6.16
CA LEU A 157 -32.84 26.21 -5.89
C LEU A 157 -33.09 27.64 -5.40
N ARG A 158 -32.20 28.19 -4.56
CA ARG A 158 -32.37 29.50 -3.95
C ARG A 158 -31.87 30.67 -4.82
N CYS A 159 -31.01 30.43 -5.81
CA CYS A 159 -30.51 31.45 -6.74
C CYS A 159 -31.28 31.52 -8.08
N TYR A 160 -32.51 30.99 -8.17
CA TYR A 160 -33.29 31.01 -9.43
C TYR A 160 -34.01 32.35 -9.72
N SER A 161 -33.76 33.40 -8.93
CA SER A 161 -34.27 34.76 -9.14
C SER A 161 -33.13 35.77 -8.93
N ARG A 162 -33.16 36.92 -9.60
CA ARG A 162 -32.12 37.98 -9.70
C ARG A 162 -31.55 38.52 -8.37
N TYR A 163 -31.99 38.01 -7.24
CA TYR A 163 -31.49 38.30 -5.90
C TYR A 163 -30.96 37.00 -5.28
N CYS A 164 -29.71 36.63 -5.59
CA CYS A 164 -29.03 35.64 -4.76
C CYS A 164 -28.86 36.25 -3.36
N LEU A 165 -29.52 35.64 -2.38
CA LEU A 165 -29.38 35.98 -0.97
C LEU A 165 -27.90 35.91 -0.54
N GLN A 166 -27.60 36.66 0.52
CA GLN A 166 -26.34 36.76 1.26
C GLN A 166 -25.70 35.38 1.60
N ASP A 167 -26.46 34.29 1.48
CA ASP A 167 -26.11 32.90 1.79
C ASP A 167 -25.23 32.17 0.75
N PHE A 168 -24.92 32.79 -0.41
CA PHE A 168 -24.12 32.15 -1.46
C PHE A 168 -22.73 31.74 -0.97
N GLN A 169 -22.01 32.66 -0.30
CA GLN A 169 -20.66 32.40 0.18
C GLN A 169 -20.63 31.31 1.25
N TRP A 170 -21.62 31.30 2.15
CA TRP A 170 -21.74 30.27 3.18
C TRP A 170 -22.00 28.89 2.59
N THR A 171 -22.93 28.81 1.63
CA THR A 171 -23.30 27.54 0.99
C THR A 171 -22.13 26.97 0.17
N LEU A 172 -21.40 27.83 -0.54
CA LEU A 172 -20.20 27.45 -1.27
C LEU A 172 -19.06 27.02 -0.32
N GLY A 173 -18.88 27.75 0.79
CA GLY A 173 -17.94 27.37 1.84
C GLY A 173 -18.28 26.01 2.46
N ALA A 174 -19.56 25.75 2.74
CA ALA A 174 -20.06 24.47 3.23
C ALA A 174 -19.82 23.33 2.22
N TYR A 175 -20.07 23.58 0.93
CA TYR A 175 -19.73 22.64 -0.13
C TYR A 175 -18.24 22.27 -0.11
N TYR A 176 -17.32 23.24 -0.07
CA TYR A 176 -15.88 22.96 -0.04
C TYR A 176 -15.44 22.27 1.26
N ALA A 177 -16.02 22.65 2.40
CA ALA A 177 -15.77 22.00 3.68
C ALA A 177 -16.21 20.52 3.68
N CYS A 178 -17.25 20.18 2.92
CA CYS A 178 -17.77 18.82 2.80
C CYS A 178 -17.13 17.99 1.67
N THR A 179 -16.48 18.62 0.69
CA THR A 179 -15.95 17.94 -0.50
C THR A 179 -14.43 18.05 -0.62
N ALA A 180 -13.92 19.27 -0.84
CA ALA A 180 -12.51 19.53 -1.09
C ALA A 180 -11.63 19.36 0.15
N LEU A 181 -12.06 19.88 1.31
CA LEU A 181 -11.27 19.81 2.54
C LEU A 181 -10.98 18.36 2.99
N PRO A 182 -11.96 17.43 3.02
CA PRO A 182 -11.70 16.02 3.34
C PRO A 182 -10.72 15.35 2.38
N VAL A 183 -10.78 15.66 1.08
CA VAL A 183 -9.85 15.15 0.07
C VAL A 183 -8.44 15.68 0.32
N LEU A 184 -8.30 16.98 0.58
CA LEU A 184 -7.01 17.60 0.89
C LEU A 184 -6.40 16.97 2.16
N LEU A 185 -7.17 16.86 3.24
CA LEU A 185 -6.72 16.25 4.48
C LEU A 185 -6.33 14.78 4.27
N GLN A 186 -7.10 14.03 3.49
CA GLN A 186 -6.76 12.65 3.15
C GLN A 186 -5.41 12.55 2.44
N ILE A 187 -5.15 13.40 1.44
CA ILE A 187 -3.88 13.41 0.71
C ILE A 187 -2.72 13.72 1.65
N LEU A 188 -2.85 14.74 2.50
CA LEU A 188 -1.81 15.14 3.46
C LEU A 188 -1.53 14.04 4.48
N VAL A 189 -2.57 13.44 5.06
CA VAL A 189 -2.44 12.37 6.05
C VAL A 189 -1.82 11.13 5.41
N GLN A 190 -2.26 10.73 4.22
CA GLN A 190 -1.68 9.58 3.52
C GLN A 190 -0.20 9.80 3.19
N PHE A 191 0.15 10.95 2.61
CA PHE A 191 1.53 11.27 2.29
C PHE A 191 2.41 11.27 3.55
N SER A 192 1.94 11.92 4.63
CA SER A 192 2.68 11.98 5.90
C SER A 192 2.88 10.60 6.51
N ARG A 193 1.85 9.74 6.49
CA ARG A 193 1.95 8.36 6.98
C ARG A 193 2.92 7.53 6.15
N MET A 194 2.87 7.63 4.82
CA MET A 194 3.80 6.89 3.96
C MET A 194 5.23 7.40 4.11
N ALA A 195 5.44 8.70 4.18
CA ALA A 195 6.75 9.28 4.43
C ALA A 195 7.32 8.80 5.77
N TRP A 196 6.51 8.80 6.84
CA TRP A 196 6.93 8.28 8.14
C TRP A 196 7.27 6.79 8.09
N ASN A 197 6.44 5.98 7.43
CA ASN A 197 6.69 4.54 7.27
C ASN A 197 7.99 4.29 6.50
N MET A 198 8.26 5.02 5.41
CA MET A 198 9.50 4.89 4.65
C MET A 198 10.72 5.29 5.49
N VAL A 199 10.63 6.38 6.24
CA VAL A 199 11.68 6.79 7.18
C VAL A 199 11.90 5.72 8.25
N SER A 200 10.82 5.13 8.78
CA SER A 200 10.91 4.03 9.76
C SER A 200 11.60 2.80 9.15
N CYS A 201 11.25 2.40 7.93
CA CYS A 201 11.91 1.31 7.21
C CYS A 201 13.40 1.60 6.97
N TYR A 202 13.75 2.84 6.61
CA TYR A 202 15.15 3.25 6.46
C TYR A 202 15.90 3.19 7.80
N LEU A 203 15.28 3.64 8.89
CA LEU A 203 15.86 3.57 10.24
C LEU A 203 16.05 2.13 10.72
N GLN A 204 15.21 1.20 10.25
CA GLN A 204 15.31 -0.24 10.49
C GLN A 204 16.23 -0.98 9.50
N ASN A 205 16.94 -0.26 8.63
CA ASN A 205 17.84 -0.81 7.61
C ASN A 205 17.15 -1.73 6.58
N LEU A 206 15.83 -1.62 6.42
CA LEU A 206 15.05 -2.43 5.46
C LEU A 206 15.14 -1.90 4.02
N ILE A 207 15.41 -0.60 3.87
CA ILE A 207 15.58 0.07 2.59
C ILE A 207 16.82 0.95 2.63
N SER A 208 17.42 1.20 1.47
CA SER A 208 18.54 2.11 1.37
C SER A 208 18.12 3.58 1.37
N LYS A 209 19.13 4.47 1.41
CA LYS A 209 18.90 5.91 1.28
C LYS A 209 18.36 6.31 -0.10
N ASP A 210 18.83 5.66 -1.16
CA ASP A 210 18.36 5.95 -2.52
C ASP A 210 16.92 5.47 -2.72
N ASP A 211 16.58 4.30 -2.15
CA ASP A 211 15.20 3.79 -2.11
C ASP A 211 14.28 4.75 -1.37
N LEU A 212 14.72 5.27 -0.21
CA LEU A 212 13.95 6.25 0.55
C LEU A 212 13.62 7.48 -0.30
N TYR A 213 14.60 8.09 -0.99
CA TYR A 213 14.34 9.26 -1.83
C TYR A 213 13.45 8.93 -3.02
N HIS A 214 13.69 7.80 -3.67
CA HIS A 214 12.88 7.38 -4.81
C HIS A 214 11.41 7.17 -4.41
N LEU A 215 11.18 6.44 -3.31
CA LEU A 215 9.84 6.16 -2.80
C LEU A 215 9.13 7.44 -2.31
N LEU A 216 9.84 8.32 -1.60
CA LEU A 216 9.30 9.61 -1.17
C LEU A 216 8.93 10.50 -2.35
N LEU A 217 9.80 10.58 -3.36
CA LEU A 217 9.53 11.36 -4.56
C LEU A 217 8.32 10.80 -5.32
N LYS A 218 8.24 9.47 -5.47
CA LYS A 218 7.10 8.79 -6.09
C LYS A 218 5.79 9.13 -5.38
N GLU A 219 5.74 9.01 -4.05
CA GLU A 219 4.53 9.33 -3.29
C GLU A 219 4.19 10.82 -3.29
N LEU A 220 5.20 11.70 -3.30
CA LEU A 220 4.99 13.14 -3.46
C LEU A 220 4.35 13.44 -4.83
N CYS A 221 4.87 12.86 -5.91
CA CYS A 221 4.31 13.01 -7.24
C CYS A 221 2.86 12.50 -7.30
N ARG A 222 2.56 11.34 -6.67
CA ARG A 222 1.18 10.82 -6.55
C ARG A 222 0.28 11.80 -5.80
N ALA A 223 0.73 12.32 -4.66
CA ALA A 223 -0.03 13.27 -3.85
C ALA A 223 -0.33 14.57 -4.61
N ILE A 224 0.67 15.13 -5.30
CA ILE A 224 0.50 16.34 -6.13
C ILE A 224 -0.48 16.08 -7.27
N PHE A 225 -0.30 14.99 -8.02
CA PHE A 225 -1.15 14.66 -9.16
C PHE A 225 -2.61 14.46 -8.74
N ASN A 226 -2.84 13.61 -7.73
CA ASN A 226 -4.18 13.35 -7.20
C ASN A 226 -4.80 14.62 -6.60
N GLY A 227 -4.00 15.43 -5.91
CA GLY A 227 -4.46 16.70 -5.34
C GLY A 227 -4.90 17.69 -6.41
N VAL A 228 -4.07 17.94 -7.42
CA VAL A 228 -4.39 18.88 -8.50
C VAL A 228 -5.64 18.44 -9.26
N LEU A 229 -5.73 17.17 -9.66
CA LEU A 229 -6.87 16.68 -10.43
C LEU A 229 -8.15 16.63 -9.60
N ALA A 230 -8.11 15.99 -8.42
CA ALA A 230 -9.32 15.82 -7.62
C ALA A 230 -9.80 17.16 -7.03
N LEU A 231 -8.91 17.96 -6.44
CA LEU A 231 -9.30 19.26 -5.87
C LEU A 231 -9.65 20.25 -6.98
N GLY A 232 -8.92 20.27 -8.09
CA GLY A 232 -9.26 21.12 -9.24
C GLY A 232 -10.66 20.84 -9.76
N PHE A 233 -11.01 19.55 -9.92
CA PHE A 233 -12.36 19.14 -10.31
C PHE A 233 -13.42 19.58 -9.28
N LEU A 234 -13.17 19.34 -7.97
CA LEU A 234 -14.10 19.71 -6.91
C LEU A 234 -14.30 21.24 -6.80
N VAL A 235 -13.25 22.02 -7.06
CA VAL A 235 -13.29 23.49 -7.07
C VAL A 235 -14.09 24.02 -8.26
N TRP A 236 -13.99 23.39 -9.43
CA TRP A 236 -14.72 23.82 -10.62
C TRP A 236 -16.16 23.27 -10.71
N ALA A 237 -16.48 22.19 -10.01
CA ALA A 237 -17.80 21.58 -10.07
C ALA A 237 -18.99 22.55 -9.83
N PRO A 238 -18.92 23.54 -8.92
CA PRO A 238 -19.98 24.54 -8.77
C PRO A 238 -20.28 25.33 -10.04
N ASP A 239 -19.27 25.69 -10.82
CA ASP A 239 -19.44 26.47 -12.06
C ASP A 239 -20.21 25.66 -13.12
N PHE A 240 -20.03 24.34 -13.14
CA PHE A 240 -20.73 23.43 -14.05
C PHE A 240 -22.10 22.97 -13.53
N TRP A 241 -22.46 23.28 -12.28
CA TRP A 241 -23.69 22.78 -11.67
C TRP A 241 -24.97 23.41 -12.24
N HIS A 242 -24.83 24.54 -12.94
CA HIS A 242 -25.92 25.22 -13.63
C HIS A 242 -26.45 24.43 -14.85
N PHE A 243 -25.66 23.53 -15.43
CA PHE A 243 -26.07 22.71 -16.58
C PHE A 243 -27.02 21.57 -16.15
N LYS A 244 -28.34 21.78 -16.30
CA LYS A 244 -29.38 20.84 -15.85
C LYS A 244 -29.21 19.42 -16.39
N GLU A 245 -28.89 19.28 -17.68
CA GLU A 245 -28.78 18.00 -18.37
C GLU A 245 -27.58 17.15 -17.88
N GLY A 246 -26.59 17.77 -17.25
CA GLY A 246 -25.36 17.10 -16.77
C GLY A 246 -25.30 16.86 -15.26
N ARG A 247 -26.31 17.25 -14.46
CA ARG A 247 -26.20 17.26 -12.99
C ARG A 247 -25.95 15.89 -12.37
N LEU A 248 -26.59 14.84 -12.88
CA LEU A 248 -26.38 13.49 -12.39
C LEU A 248 -24.93 13.04 -12.67
N ALA A 249 -24.47 13.25 -13.90
CA ALA A 249 -23.11 12.90 -14.29
C ALA A 249 -22.06 13.66 -13.46
N LEU A 250 -22.27 14.97 -13.25
CA LEU A 250 -21.42 15.80 -12.41
C LEU A 250 -21.45 15.35 -10.93
N SER A 251 -22.61 14.98 -10.39
CA SER A 251 -22.72 14.45 -9.02
C SER A 251 -21.92 13.17 -8.84
N VAL A 252 -22.06 12.22 -9.78
CA VAL A 252 -21.28 10.98 -9.79
C VAL A 252 -19.79 11.30 -9.89
N ALA A 253 -19.40 12.19 -10.80
CA ALA A 253 -18.01 12.59 -10.97
C ALA A 253 -17.44 13.23 -9.69
N VAL A 254 -18.19 14.07 -8.97
CA VAL A 254 -17.78 14.69 -7.69
C VAL A 254 -17.55 13.63 -6.62
N VAL A 255 -18.45 12.65 -6.49
CA VAL A 255 -18.31 11.54 -5.54
C VAL A 255 -17.04 10.73 -5.80
N PHE A 256 -16.76 10.43 -7.07
CA PHE A 256 -15.65 9.57 -7.48
C PHE A 256 -14.37 10.32 -7.89
N ALA A 257 -14.31 11.65 -7.82
CA ALA A 257 -13.22 12.47 -8.34
C ALA A 257 -11.84 12.02 -7.85
N TYR A 258 -11.71 11.75 -6.55
CA TYR A 258 -10.46 11.28 -5.95
C TYR A 258 -10.05 9.90 -6.47
N TYR A 259 -10.99 8.94 -6.51
CA TYR A 259 -10.70 7.57 -6.97
C TYR A 259 -10.37 7.51 -8.45
N ALA A 260 -11.09 8.29 -9.27
CA ALA A 260 -10.79 8.42 -10.69
C ALA A 260 -9.37 8.96 -10.89
N SER A 261 -8.98 9.99 -10.13
CA SER A 261 -7.64 10.58 -10.19
C SER A 261 -6.55 9.58 -9.81
N ASP A 262 -6.75 8.85 -8.70
CA ASP A 262 -5.79 7.84 -8.22
C ASP A 262 -5.68 6.65 -9.20
N MET A 263 -6.81 6.20 -9.78
CA MET A 263 -6.82 5.17 -10.82
C MET A 263 -6.06 5.62 -12.07
N VAL A 264 -6.25 6.86 -12.52
CA VAL A 264 -5.51 7.41 -13.66
C VAL A 264 -4.01 7.46 -13.36
N TYR A 265 -3.62 7.90 -12.16
CA TYR A 265 -2.21 7.86 -11.75
C TYR A 265 -1.64 6.44 -11.76
N ALA A 266 -2.37 5.47 -11.19
CA ALA A 266 -1.95 4.08 -11.13
C ALA A 266 -1.77 3.47 -12.53
N LEU A 267 -2.71 3.74 -13.44
CA LEU A 267 -2.61 3.33 -14.84
C LEU A 267 -1.41 3.97 -15.54
N MET A 268 -1.20 5.27 -15.37
CA MET A 268 -0.02 5.96 -15.90
C MET A 268 1.28 5.36 -15.36
N ALA A 269 1.36 5.13 -14.05
CA ALA A 269 2.52 4.52 -13.43
C ALA A 269 2.79 3.12 -14.00
N GLN A 270 1.75 2.30 -14.17
CA GLN A 270 1.88 0.97 -14.75
C GLN A 270 2.32 1.00 -16.22
N VAL A 271 1.77 1.92 -17.02
CA VAL A 271 2.20 2.12 -18.42
C VAL A 271 3.66 2.54 -18.48
N VAL A 272 4.08 3.50 -17.64
CA VAL A 272 5.47 3.95 -17.57
C VAL A 272 6.38 2.81 -17.15
N THR A 273 6.01 2.03 -16.13
CA THR A 273 6.79 0.85 -15.71
C THR A 273 6.93 -0.15 -16.86
N ARG A 274 5.86 -0.44 -17.60
CA ARG A 274 5.92 -1.35 -18.76
C ARG A 274 6.79 -0.80 -19.88
N LEU A 275 6.70 0.49 -20.20
CA LEU A 275 7.54 1.13 -21.22
C LEU A 275 9.02 1.08 -20.84
N LEU A 276 9.33 1.37 -19.58
CA LEU A 276 10.69 1.24 -19.05
C LEU A 276 11.17 -0.20 -19.16
N MET A 277 10.38 -1.18 -18.72
CA MET A 277 10.72 -2.59 -18.82
C MET A 277 10.96 -3.05 -20.27
N ASN A 278 10.17 -2.57 -21.21
CA ASN A 278 10.32 -2.92 -22.62
C ASN A 278 11.56 -2.28 -23.26
N ASN A 279 11.85 -1.01 -22.93
CA ASN A 279 12.93 -0.26 -23.57
C ASN A 279 14.32 -0.56 -22.98
N HIS A 280 14.38 -0.91 -21.70
CA HIS A 280 15.64 -1.07 -20.99
C HIS A 280 15.80 -2.43 -20.29
N GLY A 281 14.86 -3.37 -20.53
CA GLY A 281 14.90 -4.71 -19.97
C GLY A 281 14.31 -4.81 -18.55
N LYS A 282 14.54 -5.95 -17.89
CA LYS A 282 14.01 -6.21 -16.53
C LYS A 282 14.61 -5.23 -15.52
N TYR A 283 13.84 -4.21 -15.14
CA TYR A 283 14.12 -3.46 -13.92
C TYR A 283 13.63 -4.25 -12.72
N TRP A 284 14.57 -4.77 -11.95
CA TRP A 284 14.30 -5.09 -10.57
C TRP A 284 14.25 -3.76 -9.81
N LEU A 285 13.04 -3.22 -9.57
CA LEU A 285 12.83 -2.16 -8.58
C LEU A 285 13.10 -2.66 -7.13
N ILE A 286 13.47 -3.93 -7.00
CA ILE A 286 13.97 -4.59 -5.79
C ILE A 286 15.27 -5.32 -6.16
N GLY A 287 16.18 -4.64 -6.86
CA GLY A 287 17.60 -5.00 -6.87
C GLY A 287 18.23 -4.06 -5.87
N GLY A 288 18.34 -4.50 -4.61
CA GLY A 288 18.73 -3.65 -3.49
C GLY A 288 19.89 -2.74 -3.86
N SER A 289 19.83 -1.49 -3.40
CA SER A 289 21.07 -0.75 -3.22
C SER A 289 22.04 -1.68 -2.49
N CYS A 290 23.27 -1.75 -3.00
CA CYS A 290 24.23 -2.79 -2.65
C CYS A 290 24.59 -2.81 -1.15
N LEU A 291 24.15 -1.82 -0.37
CA LEU A 291 24.48 -1.63 1.02
C LEU A 291 23.25 -1.13 1.80
N THR A 292 22.80 -1.90 2.78
CA THR A 292 21.97 -1.39 3.88
C THR A 292 22.71 -0.29 4.63
N ARG A 293 22.03 0.55 5.42
CA ARG A 293 22.71 1.63 6.17
C ARG A 293 23.79 1.12 7.13
N GLU A 294 23.62 -0.07 7.71
CA GLU A 294 24.69 -0.74 8.47
C GLU A 294 25.90 -1.06 7.59
N GLN A 295 25.67 -1.66 6.43
CA GLN A 295 26.72 -1.96 5.46
C GLN A 295 27.38 -0.69 4.92
N GLU A 296 26.62 0.40 4.72
CA GLU A 296 27.15 1.71 4.31
C GLU A 296 28.04 2.31 5.41
N LEU A 297 27.66 2.15 6.68
CA LEU A 297 28.46 2.59 7.82
C LEU A 297 29.73 1.76 7.98
N GLU A 298 29.66 0.44 7.78
CA GLU A 298 30.81 -0.46 7.80
C GLU A 298 31.80 -0.14 6.67
N VAL A 299 31.31 0.03 5.44
CA VAL A 299 32.13 0.43 4.29
C VAL A 299 32.77 1.80 4.53
N LYS A 300 32.02 2.76 5.09
CA LYS A 300 32.59 4.07 5.46
C LYS A 300 33.65 3.95 6.56
N ALA A 301 33.46 3.09 7.55
CA ALA A 301 34.42 2.88 8.62
C ALA A 301 35.70 2.21 8.12
N GLN A 302 35.58 1.21 7.23
CA GLN A 302 36.71 0.55 6.57
C GLN A 302 37.49 1.55 5.71
N ALA A 303 36.81 2.33 4.87
CA ALA A 303 37.45 3.37 4.06
C ALA A 303 38.18 4.43 4.92
N LEU A 304 37.61 4.81 6.07
CA LEU A 304 38.25 5.73 7.00
C LEU A 304 39.51 5.12 7.64
N SER A 305 39.45 3.84 8.01
CA SER A 305 40.57 3.07 8.56
C SER A 305 41.72 2.97 7.55
N GLU A 306 41.41 2.61 6.29
CA GLU A 306 42.39 2.55 5.20
C GLU A 306 43.04 3.90 4.93
N LYS A 307 42.24 4.98 4.89
CA LYS A 307 42.77 6.35 4.72
C LYS A 307 43.69 6.75 5.86
N THR A 308 43.37 6.36 7.09
CA THR A 308 44.20 6.62 8.27
C THR A 308 45.52 5.83 8.22
N GLN A 309 45.47 4.57 7.80
CA GLN A 309 46.67 3.74 7.58
C GLN A 309 47.55 4.25 6.42
N ALA A 310 46.95 4.78 5.35
CA ALA A 310 47.69 5.40 4.25
C ALA A 310 48.40 6.69 4.71
N LEU A 311 47.74 7.51 5.53
CA LEU A 311 48.34 8.72 6.11
C LEU A 311 49.47 8.42 7.10
N SER A 312 49.39 7.33 7.87
CA SER A 312 50.50 6.92 8.74
C SER A 312 51.71 6.41 7.95
N LYS A 313 51.49 5.69 6.84
CA LYS A 313 52.55 5.18 5.96
C LYS A 313 53.25 6.27 5.13
N THR A 314 52.57 7.35 4.79
CA THR A 314 53.15 8.46 4.00
C THR A 314 54.09 9.36 4.81
N GLY A 315 54.32 9.12 6.11
CA GLY A 315 55.37 9.77 6.89
C GLY A 315 55.17 11.29 7.09
N LEU A 316 53.98 11.82 6.79
CA LEU A 316 53.63 13.23 7.07
C LEU A 316 53.33 13.48 8.56
N GLY A 317 53.24 12.43 9.36
CA GLY A 317 53.24 12.52 10.82
C GLY A 317 54.68 12.52 11.36
N GLN A 318 55.07 13.63 12.00
CA GLN A 318 56.30 13.82 12.79
C GLN A 318 57.55 14.33 12.05
N LYS A 319 57.46 15.53 11.46
CA LYS A 319 58.52 16.53 11.71
C LYS A 319 57.92 17.69 12.50
N ALA A 320 57.74 17.48 13.81
CA ALA A 320 57.63 18.61 14.72
C ALA A 320 58.88 19.49 14.54
N PRO A 321 58.75 20.80 14.28
CA PRO A 321 59.91 21.66 14.13
C PRO A 321 60.67 21.68 15.45
N ARG A 322 61.87 21.06 15.48
CA ARG A 322 62.85 21.26 16.55
C ARG A 322 63.17 22.75 16.59
N ARG A 323 62.53 23.49 17.49
CA ARG A 323 62.99 24.82 17.91
C ARG A 323 64.44 24.66 18.38
N LYS A 324 65.39 25.13 17.57
CA LYS A 324 66.78 25.30 18.00
C LYS A 324 66.76 26.29 19.17
N ALA A 325 67.09 25.80 20.36
CA ALA A 325 67.46 26.65 21.49
C ALA A 325 68.75 27.38 21.10
N GLN A 326 68.63 28.66 20.80
CA GLN A 326 69.74 29.56 20.58
C GLN A 326 70.29 29.93 21.97
N LYS A 327 71.43 29.35 22.34
CA LYS A 327 72.25 29.84 23.45
C LYS A 327 72.78 31.22 23.06
N MET A 328 72.41 32.25 23.81
CA MET A 328 73.18 33.49 23.89
C MET A 328 73.95 33.50 25.21
N ALA A 329 75.23 33.83 25.10
CA ALA A 329 76.16 34.14 26.17
C ALA A 329 75.85 35.50 26.79
#